data_AF-A0A142CVY0-F1
#
_entry.id   AF-A0A142CVY0-F1
#
_cell.length_a   1.000
_cell.length_b   1.000
_cell.length_c   1.000
_cell.angle_alpha   90.00
_cell.angle_beta   90.00
_cell.angle_gamma   90.00
#
_symmetry.space_group_name_H-M   'P 1'
#
loop_
_entity.id
_entity.type
_entity.pdbx_description
1 polymer ?
#
loop_
_entity_poly.entity_id
_entity_poly.type
_entity_poly.pdbx_seq_one_letter_code
_entity_poly.pdbx_strand_id
1 'polypeptide(L)'
;MGDATIYEVLGRYVDGFAKATPVCIAYGRALLNGEPITPVEKTVKFTVLMYSQTLEVDAIWGKDNLGGLSIRGTPALHHDGSVTTLKFSTREGEVLVELGGGREIERALRRVSSFCTNGIGTVIWVRG
;
A
#
# COMPACT_ATOMS: atom_id res chain seq x y z
N MET A 1 -2.36 30.88 -16.44
CA MET A 1 -2.11 30.64 -15.00
C MET A 1 -2.43 29.20 -14.55
N GLY A 2 -2.68 28.24 -15.47
CA GLY A 2 -2.99 26.84 -15.15
C GLY A 2 -1.85 25.83 -15.41
N ASP A 3 -0.88 26.16 -16.27
CA ASP A 3 0.21 25.23 -16.62
C ASP A 3 1.23 25.04 -15.52
N ALA A 4 1.66 26.12 -14.84
CA ALA A 4 2.69 26.05 -13.80
C ALA A 4 2.30 25.12 -12.64
N THR A 5 1.03 25.12 -12.25
CA THR A 5 0.50 24.27 -11.18
C THR A 5 0.52 22.79 -11.56
N ILE A 6 0.22 22.45 -12.82
CA ILE A 6 0.27 21.08 -13.32
C ILE A 6 1.72 20.58 -13.35
N TYR A 7 2.66 21.42 -13.81
CA TYR A 7 4.09 21.07 -13.78
C TYR A 7 4.67 20.99 -12.38
N GLU A 8 4.19 21.79 -11.42
CA GLU A 8 4.62 21.71 -10.03
C GLU A 8 4.08 20.44 -9.34
N VAL A 9 2.84 20.05 -9.64
CA VAL A 9 2.24 18.79 -9.16
C VAL A 9 2.95 17.58 -9.79
N LEU A 10 3.23 17.62 -11.10
CA LEU A 10 3.99 16.58 -11.78
C LEU A 10 5.45 16.53 -11.29
N GLY A 11 6.06 17.68 -11.01
CA GLY A 11 7.40 17.78 -10.43
C GLY A 11 7.45 17.15 -9.04
N ARG A 12 6.47 17.45 -8.17
CA ARG A 12 6.35 16.80 -6.85
C ARG A 12 6.05 15.30 -6.95
N TYR A 13 5.30 14.88 -7.96
CA TYR A 13 5.04 13.46 -8.24
C TYR A 13 6.31 12.73 -8.68
N VAL A 14 7.07 13.29 -9.62
CA VAL A 14 8.35 12.74 -10.09
C VAL A 14 9.41 12.75 -8.98
N ASP A 15 9.51 13.83 -8.20
CA ASP A 15 10.41 13.91 -7.04
C ASP A 15 10.00 12.94 -5.92
N GLY A 16 8.70 12.70 -5.77
CA GLY A 16 8.15 11.68 -4.89
C GLY A 16 8.59 10.29 -5.32
N PHE A 17 8.43 9.96 -6.61
CA PHE A 17 8.86 8.69 -7.19
C PHE A 17 10.38 8.49 -7.15
N ALA A 18 11.18 9.55 -7.35
CA ALA A 18 12.63 9.51 -7.21
C ALA A 18 13.08 9.25 -5.75
N LYS A 19 12.20 9.52 -4.78
CA LYS A 19 12.41 9.24 -3.34
C LYS A 19 11.73 7.95 -2.87
N ALA A 20 10.97 7.28 -3.74
CA ALA A 20 10.32 6.03 -3.44
C ALA A 20 11.29 4.87 -3.69
N THR A 21 11.55 4.05 -2.67
CA THR A 21 12.33 2.82 -2.84
C THR A 21 11.37 1.65 -3.00
N PRO A 22 11.38 0.91 -4.13
CA PRO A 22 10.60 -0.30 -4.29
C PRO A 22 11.03 -1.35 -3.25
N VAL A 23 10.06 -1.85 -2.49
CA VAL A 23 10.33 -2.87 -1.46
C VAL A 23 10.03 -4.26 -1.99
N CYS A 24 8.80 -4.45 -2.48
CA CYS A 24 8.39 -5.71 -3.08
C CYS A 24 7.14 -5.56 -3.95
N ILE A 25 6.87 -6.61 -4.72
CA ILE A 25 5.61 -6.83 -5.41
C ILE A 25 5.10 -8.19 -4.95
N ALA A 26 3.84 -8.26 -4.53
CA ALA A 26 3.24 -9.47 -3.97
C ALA A 26 1.78 -9.60 -4.40
N TYR A 27 1.27 -10.83 -4.45
CA TYR A 27 -0.15 -11.08 -4.67
C TYR A 27 -0.85 -11.28 -3.34
N GLY A 28 -2.06 -10.76 -3.20
CA GLY A 28 -2.70 -10.69 -1.90
C GLY A 28 -4.15 -10.25 -1.95
N ARG A 29 -4.64 -9.75 -0.82
CA ARG A 29 -5.94 -9.10 -0.67
C ARG A 29 -5.87 -7.99 0.37
N ALA A 30 -6.85 -7.09 0.35
CA ALA A 30 -6.98 -6.07 1.36
C ALA A 30 -8.39 -6.04 1.96
N LEU A 31 -8.45 -5.69 3.23
CA LEU A 31 -9.68 -5.58 4.02
C LEU A 31 -9.73 -4.21 4.71
N LEU A 32 -10.91 -3.62 4.82
CA LEU A 32 -11.19 -2.43 5.62
C LEU A 32 -12.14 -2.83 6.76
N ASN A 33 -11.71 -2.67 8.01
CA ASN A 33 -12.46 -3.07 9.20
C ASN A 33 -12.94 -4.54 9.17
N GLY A 34 -12.15 -5.42 8.55
CA GLY A 34 -12.48 -6.84 8.38
C GLY A 34 -13.27 -7.18 7.12
N GLU A 35 -13.80 -6.18 6.40
CA GLU A 35 -14.54 -6.38 5.16
C GLU A 35 -13.63 -6.31 3.93
N PRO A 36 -13.70 -7.26 2.97
CA PRO A 36 -12.87 -7.22 1.77
C PRO A 36 -13.11 -5.97 0.92
N ILE A 37 -12.04 -5.24 0.62
CA ILE A 37 -12.05 -4.12 -0.35
C ILE A 37 -11.53 -4.53 -1.72
N THR A 38 -10.72 -5.59 -1.79
CA THR A 38 -10.34 -6.26 -3.03
C THR A 38 -11.32 -7.37 -3.38
N PRO A 39 -11.37 -7.83 -4.65
CA PRO A 39 -12.25 -8.92 -5.06
C PRO A 39 -11.91 -10.21 -4.31
N VAL A 40 -12.92 -10.91 -3.79
CA VAL A 40 -12.72 -12.11 -2.95
C VAL A 40 -12.24 -13.31 -3.78
N GLU A 41 -12.66 -13.40 -5.04
CA GLU A 41 -12.42 -14.56 -5.90
C GLU A 41 -11.02 -14.59 -6.54
N LYS A 42 -10.24 -13.50 -6.44
CA LYS A 42 -8.91 -13.42 -7.05
C LYS A 42 -7.93 -12.65 -6.17
N THR A 43 -6.67 -13.07 -6.20
CA THR A 43 -5.60 -12.29 -5.59
C THR A 43 -5.28 -11.08 -6.46
N VAL A 44 -5.00 -9.97 -5.79
CA VAL A 44 -4.63 -8.70 -6.41
C VAL A 44 -3.14 -8.49 -6.29
N LYS A 45 -2.52 -7.93 -7.33
CA LYS A 45 -1.11 -7.55 -7.30
C LYS A 45 -0.96 -6.24 -6.53
N PHE A 46 -0.17 -6.28 -5.46
CA PHE A 46 0.22 -5.13 -4.66
C PHE A 46 1.66 -4.74 -4.96
N THR A 47 1.91 -3.45 -5.04
CA THR A 47 3.24 -2.85 -5.09
C THR A 47 3.49 -2.14 -3.77
N VAL A 48 4.60 -2.46 -3.11
CA VAL A 48 4.97 -1.83 -1.83
C VAL A 48 6.18 -0.94 -2.05
N LEU A 49 6.03 0.33 -1.68
CA LEU A 49 7.03 1.37 -1.84
C LEU A 49 7.36 1.98 -0.48
N MET A 50 8.63 2.32 -0.26
CA MET A 50 9.05 3.09 0.90
C MET A 50 9.27 4.55 0.51
N TYR A 51 8.62 5.46 1.22
CA TYR A 51 8.84 6.90 1.09
C TYR A 51 9.32 7.47 2.41
N SER A 52 10.61 7.80 2.48
CA SER A 52 11.30 8.36 3.66
C SER A 52 11.09 7.53 4.94
N GLN A 53 9.98 7.73 5.66
CA GLN A 53 9.62 7.08 6.93
C GLN A 53 8.18 6.53 6.91
N THR A 54 7.65 6.26 5.72
CA THR A 54 6.32 5.68 5.51
C THR A 54 6.39 4.60 4.45
N LEU A 55 5.49 3.62 4.56
CA LEU A 55 5.22 2.64 3.51
C LEU A 55 3.96 3.04 2.77
N GLU A 56 4.01 2.92 1.46
CA GLU A 56 2.90 3.06 0.53
C GLU A 56 2.62 1.70 -0.11
N VAL A 57 1.35 1.35 -0.21
CA VAL A 57 0.88 0.11 -0.81
C VAL A 57 -0.17 0.46 -1.83
N ASP A 58 0.13 0.11 -3.08
CA ASP A 58 -0.74 0.38 -4.21
C ASP A 58 -1.21 -0.91 -4.86
N ALA A 59 -2.47 -0.92 -5.27
CA ALA A 59 -3.07 -1.98 -6.06
C ALA A 59 -4.12 -1.40 -6.99
N ILE A 60 -4.18 -1.95 -8.21
CA ILE A 60 -5.22 -1.65 -9.20
C ILE A 60 -5.71 -2.97 -9.76
N TRP A 61 -7.03 -3.12 -9.92
CA TRP A 61 -7.63 -4.35 -10.46
C TRP A 61 -8.88 -4.06 -11.30
N GLY A 62 -9.17 -4.95 -12.25
CA GLY A 62 -10.34 -4.91 -13.14
C GLY A 62 -10.60 -6.28 -13.78
N LYS A 63 -11.68 -6.55 -14.50
CA LYS A 63 -12.86 -5.73 -14.89
C LYS A 63 -14.10 -6.36 -14.20
N ASP A 64 -15.04 -5.56 -13.68
CA ASP A 64 -16.26 -5.94 -12.92
C ASP A 64 -16.12 -6.29 -11.42
N ASN A 65 -14.96 -5.98 -10.86
CA ASN A 65 -14.86 -5.36 -9.53
C ASN A 65 -13.78 -4.31 -9.74
N LEU A 66 -14.07 -3.26 -10.51
CA LEU A 66 -13.07 -2.26 -10.87
C LEU A 66 -12.67 -1.53 -9.60
N GLY A 67 -11.37 -1.38 -9.36
CA GLY A 67 -10.95 -0.62 -8.21
C GLY A 67 -9.48 -0.35 -8.11
N GLY A 68 -9.18 0.54 -7.19
CA GLY A 68 -7.84 0.88 -6.78
C GLY A 68 -7.78 1.06 -5.28
N LEU A 69 -6.62 0.72 -4.72
CA LEU A 69 -6.24 1.05 -3.37
C LEU A 69 -4.87 1.73 -3.46
N SER A 70 -4.75 2.89 -2.83
CA SER A 70 -3.47 3.48 -2.45
C SER A 70 -3.55 3.81 -0.97
N ILE A 71 -2.65 3.22 -0.18
CA ILE A 71 -2.58 3.48 1.26
C ILE A 71 -1.16 3.79 1.66
N ARG A 72 -0.96 4.90 2.37
CA ARG A 72 0.35 5.32 2.85
C ARG A 72 0.35 5.63 4.35
N GLY A 73 1.28 5.05 5.10
CA GLY A 73 1.44 5.30 6.53
C GLY A 73 2.53 4.45 7.17
N THR A 74 2.45 4.28 8.49
CA THR A 74 3.30 3.37 9.26
C THR A 74 2.50 2.12 9.61
N PRO A 75 2.74 0.97 8.93
CA PRO A 75 2.00 -0.25 9.23
C PRO A 75 2.58 -0.97 10.44
N ALA A 76 1.71 -1.58 11.25
CA ALA A 76 2.09 -2.71 12.08
C ALA A 76 2.22 -3.96 11.20
N LEU A 77 3.23 -4.78 11.47
CA LEU A 77 3.53 -5.96 10.66
C LEU A 77 3.26 -7.24 11.45
N HIS A 78 2.48 -8.14 10.86
CA HIS A 78 2.24 -9.48 11.36
C HIS A 78 2.61 -10.49 10.27
N HIS A 79 3.08 -11.68 10.67
CA HIS A 79 3.42 -12.73 9.72
C HIS A 79 2.91 -14.07 10.24
N ASP A 80 2.19 -14.77 9.38
CA ASP A 80 1.69 -16.11 9.63
C ASP A 80 1.96 -17.01 8.41
N GLY A 81 2.81 -18.02 8.59
CA GLY A 81 3.19 -18.96 7.55
C GLY A 81 3.76 -18.30 6.29
N SER A 82 2.97 -18.25 5.22
CA SER A 82 3.35 -17.69 3.91
C SER A 82 2.81 -16.28 3.65
N VAL A 83 2.03 -15.74 4.60
CA VAL A 83 1.32 -14.47 4.48
C VAL A 83 1.95 -13.45 5.41
N THR A 84 2.22 -12.25 4.88
CA THR A 84 2.63 -11.09 5.66
C THR A 84 1.49 -10.07 5.64
N THR A 85 1.01 -9.67 6.80
CA THR A 85 -0.07 -8.70 6.95
C THR A 85 0.50 -7.35 7.37
N LEU A 86 0.23 -6.33 6.56
CA LEU A 86 0.47 -4.92 6.87
C LEU A 86 -0.83 -4.31 7.39
N LYS A 87 -0.83 -3.86 8.64
CA LYS A 87 -1.97 -3.24 9.30
C LYS A 87 -1.76 -1.74 9.40
N PHE A 88 -2.59 -0.97 8.70
CA PHE A 88 -2.56 0.49 8.73
C PHE A 88 -3.75 1.03 9.53
N SER A 89 -3.46 1.90 10.49
CA SER A 89 -4.47 2.70 11.16
C SER A 89 -4.75 3.96 10.34
N THR A 90 -6.00 4.15 9.94
CA THR A 90 -6.44 5.24 9.05
C THR A 90 -7.59 6.01 9.70
N ARG A 91 -8.01 7.14 9.11
CA ARG A 91 -9.19 7.88 9.59
C ARG A 91 -10.51 7.15 9.33
N GLU A 92 -10.54 6.27 8.34
CA GLU A 92 -11.72 5.48 7.93
C GLU A 92 -11.80 4.15 8.70
N GLY A 93 -10.75 3.82 9.46
CA GLY A 93 -10.64 2.60 10.24
C GLY A 93 -9.33 1.86 9.97
N GLU A 94 -9.36 0.55 10.17
CA GLU A 94 -8.21 -0.32 10.04
C GLU A 94 -8.17 -0.97 8.65
N VAL A 95 -7.08 -0.76 7.93
CA VAL A 95 -6.84 -1.45 6.65
C VAL A 95 -5.80 -2.53 6.86
N LEU A 96 -6.16 -3.76 6.52
CA LEU A 96 -5.28 -4.91 6.50
C LEU A 96 -4.92 -5.23 5.06
N VAL A 97 -3.63 -5.26 4.74
CA VAL A 97 -3.13 -5.74 3.46
C VAL A 97 -2.38 -7.04 3.70
N GLU A 98 -2.93 -8.13 3.18
CA GLU A 98 -2.34 -9.47 3.30
C GLU A 98 -1.59 -9.79 2.02
N LEU A 99 -0.28 -10.00 2.14
CA LEU A 99 0.65 -10.22 1.04
C LEU A 99 1.19 -11.65 1.07
N GLY A 100 1.03 -12.38 -0.02
CA GLY A 100 1.66 -13.68 -0.24
C GLY A 100 3.08 -13.53 -0.74
N GLY A 101 4.02 -14.24 -0.12
CA GLY A 101 5.43 -14.23 -0.56
C GLY A 101 6.42 -14.90 0.37
N GLY A 102 5.96 -15.52 1.46
CA GLY A 102 6.81 -16.26 2.38
C GLY A 102 7.86 -15.38 3.09
N ARG A 103 8.93 -16.04 3.55
CA ARG A 103 9.92 -15.44 4.46
C ARG A 103 10.74 -14.30 3.84
N GLU A 104 10.90 -14.26 2.52
CA GLU A 104 11.70 -13.21 1.88
C GLU A 104 10.99 -11.85 1.91
N ILE A 105 9.70 -11.84 1.57
CA ILE A 105 8.85 -10.66 1.66
C ILE A 105 8.72 -10.21 3.12
N GLU A 106 8.53 -11.15 4.04
CA GLU A 106 8.50 -10.86 5.48
C GLU A 106 9.76 -10.15 5.96
N ARG A 107 10.96 -10.67 5.64
CA ARG A 107 12.23 -10.04 6.04
C ARG A 107 12.39 -8.64 5.44
N ALA A 108 12.07 -8.47 4.17
CA ALA A 108 12.18 -7.18 3.49
C ALA A 108 11.25 -6.15 4.14
N LEU A 109 9.98 -6.49 4.34
CA LEU A 109 9.00 -5.62 4.97
C LEU A 109 9.33 -5.34 6.43
N ARG A 110 9.78 -6.33 7.21
CA ARG A 110 10.20 -6.11 8.61
C ARG A 110 11.32 -5.08 8.70
N ARG A 111 12.32 -5.18 7.83
CA ARG A 111 13.46 -4.25 7.80
C ARG A 111 13.02 -2.84 7.39
N VAL A 112 12.11 -2.72 6.43
CA VAL A 112 11.65 -1.39 5.98
C VAL A 112 10.69 -0.76 6.99
N SER A 113 9.75 -1.54 7.53
CA SER A 113 8.79 -1.06 8.53
C SER A 113 9.48 -0.56 9.81
N SER A 114 10.67 -1.06 10.16
CA SER A 114 11.42 -0.55 11.32
C SER A 114 11.91 0.90 11.16
N PHE A 115 11.98 1.42 9.93
CA PHE A 115 12.30 2.82 9.66
C PHE A 115 11.05 3.71 9.57
N CYS A 116 9.86 3.12 9.63
CA CYS A 116 8.62 3.86 9.53
C CYS A 116 8.21 4.43 10.90
N THR A 117 7.82 5.70 10.95
CA THR A 117 7.52 6.39 12.21
C THR A 117 6.29 7.27 12.12
N ASN A 118 5.35 7.09 13.07
CA ASN A 118 4.21 7.98 13.37
C ASN A 118 3.35 8.44 12.16
N GLY A 119 3.37 7.71 11.05
CA GLY A 119 2.55 8.00 9.88
C GLY A 119 1.15 7.43 10.04
N ILE A 120 0.13 8.30 10.12
CA ILE A 120 -1.28 7.88 10.02
C ILE A 120 -1.57 7.51 8.56
N GLY A 121 -2.20 6.35 8.38
CA GLY A 121 -2.62 5.87 7.07
C GLY A 121 -3.54 6.85 6.36
N THR A 122 -3.13 7.32 5.18
CA THR A 122 -4.03 8.00 4.22
C THR A 122 -4.45 6.97 3.19
N VAL A 123 -5.76 6.80 3.00
CA VAL A 123 -6.34 5.82 2.07
C VAL A 123 -7.02 6.57 0.95
N ILE A 124 -6.79 6.11 -0.26
CA ILE A 124 -7.63 6.40 -1.41
C ILE A 124 -8.06 5.04 -1.95
N TRP A 125 -9.36 4.76 -1.83
CA TRP A 125 -9.96 3.59 -2.41
C TRP A 125 -11.08 4.01 -3.34
N VAL A 126 -11.12 3.38 -4.51
CA VAL A 126 -12.15 3.62 -5.51
C VAL A 126 -12.72 2.26 -5.89
N ARG A 127 -14.04 2.13 -5.84
CA ARG A 127 -14.78 1.00 -6.40
C ARG A 127 -15.62 1.53 -7.57
N GLY A 128 -15.53 0.84 -8.70
CA GLY A 128 -16.35 1.07 -9.90
C GLY A 128 -17.42 0.01 -10.06
#